data_AF-A0A7S7P5R3-F1
#
_entry.id   AF-A0A7S7P5R3-F1
#
_cell.length_a   1.000
_cell.length_b   1.000
_cell.length_c   1.000
_cell.angle_alpha   90.00
_cell.angle_beta   90.00
_cell.angle_gamma   90.00
#
_symmetry.space_group_name_H-M   'P 1'
#
loop_
_entity.id
_entity.type
_entity.pdbx_description
1 polymer ?
#
loop_
_entity_poly.entity_id
_entity_poly.type
_entity_poly.pdbx_seq_one_letter_code
_entity_poly.pdbx_strand_id
1 'polypeptide(L)'
;MHDEESVQAILESYSNKSIGNALRAGGERPNQHILTMIKVADFHAELAQRDFAGVRKHPKGVAKVMCLGIGRLLPEMMKANSADAGISLPAAEVEFQAVRTSLMETGQLLDLKTLAEAEEYKLVACRVCGPDEVEIRKVAASEEALEHRDRDALLDAEHNERSDNRKRIDKLFEQAWHARFAAGPAGDSQALAAFREAGRQYLEFFASEYAEADAFADGTEIGPLTFAQWKQIVVNVCSLAFAKAWLEEITLMEQRRFNPLGFLTLIPTQISDAELRECFRVPGVPEQPELFEKVKACLVLGEENAKLDYGPDGAIPCLVSLGDAVFAPRYSRLGNPYMFLVQRLAKIYSFQMRRILAERESEFQDEIATLLRSNHYLFGESNVKLLKEEQILTDIDLVVYERSTNCLYLIQLKWLAVYARELARREKQYDELLNKAGGWVQKVASWVGKVGPDNVLRTVGLGDDAIDPAKLTVRLLVLNRWWARFSGKEPFNAQAAWLSWSRLKLLAREVPSGSAPLDYIYLSAQSMPLPVFTPVTTPKPYTIADLTVNVYT
;
A
#
# COMPACT_ATOMS: atom_id res chain seq x y z
N MET A 1 4.20 -31.10 32.47
CA MET A 1 3.45 -30.27 31.52
C MET A 1 4.45 -29.90 30.45
N HIS A 2 4.43 -30.61 29.31
CA HIS A 2 5.13 -30.11 28.12
C HIS A 2 4.39 -28.86 27.68
N ASP A 3 5.09 -27.74 27.52
CA ASP A 3 4.52 -26.57 26.87
C ASP A 3 4.05 -27.02 25.48
N GLU A 4 2.73 -27.01 25.24
CA GLU A 4 2.19 -27.24 23.91
C GLU A 4 2.67 -26.10 23.02
N GLU A 5 3.51 -26.42 22.04
CA GLU A 5 4.03 -25.46 21.08
C GLU A 5 2.85 -24.84 20.31
N SER A 6 2.80 -23.51 20.21
CA SER A 6 1.73 -22.83 19.48
C SER A 6 1.93 -22.96 17.96
N VAL A 7 0.84 -22.85 17.18
CA VAL A 7 0.93 -22.84 15.70
C VAL A 7 1.88 -21.72 15.21
N GLN A 8 1.89 -20.57 15.87
CA GLN A 8 2.81 -19.47 15.57
C GLN A 8 4.27 -19.86 15.79
N ALA A 9 4.59 -20.59 16.88
CA ALA A 9 5.93 -21.06 17.16
C ALA A 9 6.41 -22.10 16.13
N ILE A 10 5.54 -23.04 15.73
CA ILE A 10 5.83 -24.00 14.65
C ILE A 10 6.12 -23.27 13.34
N LEU A 11 5.25 -22.33 12.93
CA LEU A 11 5.44 -21.57 11.70
C LEU A 11 6.72 -20.71 11.73
N GLU A 12 7.05 -20.12 12.87
CA GLU A 12 8.28 -19.36 13.07
C GLU A 12 9.53 -20.27 12.98
N SER A 13 9.48 -21.47 13.56
CA SER A 13 10.55 -22.47 13.47
C SER A 13 10.82 -22.85 12.00
N TYR A 14 9.75 -23.15 11.25
CA TYR A 14 9.84 -23.45 9.81
C TYR A 14 10.32 -22.25 8.98
N SER A 15 9.87 -21.04 9.30
CA SER A 15 10.34 -19.79 8.68
C SER A 15 11.86 -19.62 8.87
N ASN A 16 12.34 -19.80 10.09
CA ASN A 16 13.78 -19.73 10.41
C ASN A 16 14.58 -20.85 9.75
N LYS A 17 14.04 -22.07 9.66
CA LYS A 17 14.63 -23.19 8.90
C LYS A 17 14.76 -22.84 7.41
N SER A 18 13.71 -22.29 6.80
CA SER A 18 13.69 -21.85 5.40
C SER A 18 14.72 -20.75 5.13
N ILE A 19 14.75 -19.71 5.97
CA ILE A 19 15.75 -18.62 5.87
C ILE A 19 17.17 -19.18 6.03
N GLY A 20 17.41 -20.03 7.03
CA GLY A 20 18.71 -20.66 7.24
C GLY A 20 19.16 -21.55 6.08
N ASN A 21 18.23 -22.27 5.43
CA ASN A 21 18.51 -23.04 4.22
C ASN A 21 18.91 -22.14 3.04
N ALA A 22 18.19 -21.03 2.83
CA ALA A 22 18.51 -20.06 1.78
C ALA A 22 19.88 -19.41 2.01
N LEU A 23 20.18 -18.99 3.24
CA LEU A 23 21.49 -18.44 3.61
C LEU A 23 22.62 -19.44 3.34
N ARG A 24 22.45 -20.71 3.72
CA ARG A 24 23.42 -21.78 3.44
C ARG A 24 23.57 -22.06 1.96
N ALA A 25 22.48 -22.01 1.18
CA ALA A 25 22.51 -22.19 -0.27
C ALA A 25 23.28 -21.07 -0.98
N GLY A 26 23.24 -19.84 -0.44
CA GLY A 26 24.09 -18.75 -0.90
C GLY A 26 25.60 -19.00 -0.70
N GLY A 27 25.95 -19.74 0.35
CA GLY A 27 27.29 -20.29 0.58
C GLY A 27 28.41 -19.26 0.42
N GLU A 28 29.42 -19.63 -0.38
CA GLU A 28 30.58 -18.77 -0.70
C GLU A 28 30.29 -17.69 -1.75
N ARG A 29 29.08 -17.64 -2.32
CA ARG A 29 28.71 -16.71 -3.41
C ARG A 29 27.42 -15.93 -3.11
N PRO A 30 27.34 -15.22 -1.97
CA PRO A 30 26.14 -14.50 -1.54
C PRO A 30 25.65 -13.48 -2.58
N ASN A 31 26.53 -12.75 -3.25
CA ASN A 31 26.15 -11.79 -4.29
C ASN A 31 25.51 -12.46 -5.51
N GLN A 32 26.04 -13.59 -5.97
CA GLN A 32 25.44 -14.36 -7.07
C GLN A 32 24.03 -14.84 -6.68
N HIS A 33 23.86 -15.30 -5.44
CA HIS A 33 22.59 -15.77 -4.92
C HIS A 33 21.55 -14.63 -4.82
N ILE A 34 21.96 -13.44 -4.35
CA ILE A 34 21.07 -12.26 -4.30
C ILE A 34 20.60 -11.85 -5.70
N LEU A 35 21.50 -11.80 -6.69
CA LEU A 35 21.12 -11.47 -8.07
C LEU A 35 20.15 -12.51 -8.65
N THR A 36 20.39 -13.78 -8.33
CA THR A 36 19.51 -14.90 -8.71
C THR A 36 18.13 -14.75 -8.09
N MET A 37 18.03 -14.38 -6.80
CA MET A 37 16.76 -14.09 -6.13
C MET A 37 16.00 -12.95 -6.82
N ILE A 38 16.67 -11.85 -7.14
CA ILE A 38 16.06 -10.72 -7.85
C ILE A 38 15.49 -11.17 -9.20
N LYS A 39 16.26 -11.90 -10.01
CA LYS A 39 15.80 -12.37 -11.34
C LYS A 39 14.64 -13.35 -11.26
N VAL A 40 14.64 -14.25 -10.29
CA VAL A 40 13.55 -15.20 -10.07
C VAL A 40 12.27 -14.44 -9.65
N ALA A 41 12.37 -13.48 -8.74
CA ALA A 41 11.23 -12.63 -8.35
C ALA A 41 10.72 -11.78 -9.53
N ASP A 42 11.63 -11.18 -10.30
CA ASP A 42 11.31 -10.40 -11.50
C ASP A 42 10.56 -11.23 -12.55
N PHE A 43 11.02 -12.45 -12.80
CA PHE A 43 10.38 -13.37 -13.75
C PHE A 43 8.93 -13.65 -13.34
N HIS A 44 8.69 -13.94 -12.06
CA HIS A 44 7.34 -14.20 -11.56
C HIS A 44 6.46 -12.95 -11.49
N ALA A 45 7.04 -11.77 -11.25
CA ALA A 45 6.31 -10.51 -11.33
C ALA A 45 5.81 -10.22 -12.75
N GLU A 46 6.66 -10.42 -13.77
CA GLU A 46 6.26 -10.29 -15.18
C GLU A 46 5.16 -11.31 -15.55
N LEU A 47 5.31 -12.58 -15.12
CA LEU A 47 4.29 -13.63 -15.34
C LEU A 47 2.95 -13.36 -14.65
N ALA A 48 2.89 -12.55 -13.60
CA ALA A 48 1.60 -12.18 -13.01
C ALA A 48 0.86 -11.11 -13.82
N GLN A 49 1.54 -10.45 -14.76
CA GLN A 49 0.97 -9.39 -15.59
C GLN A 49 0.59 -9.90 -16.97
N ARG A 50 1.47 -10.69 -17.61
CA ARG A 50 1.33 -11.12 -19.01
C ARG A 50 1.97 -12.49 -19.25
N ASP A 51 1.71 -13.05 -20.42
CA ASP A 51 2.55 -14.11 -20.96
C ASP A 51 3.98 -13.56 -21.14
N PHE A 52 4.97 -14.28 -20.65
CA PHE A 52 6.33 -13.78 -20.58
C PHE A 52 7.35 -14.88 -20.89
N ALA A 53 8.29 -14.58 -21.78
CA ALA A 53 9.35 -15.49 -22.21
C ALA A 53 8.83 -16.89 -22.63
N GLY A 54 7.69 -16.94 -23.34
CA GLY A 54 7.07 -18.18 -23.81
C GLY A 54 6.33 -18.99 -22.73
N VAL A 55 6.21 -18.46 -21.51
CA VAL A 55 5.45 -19.06 -20.41
C VAL A 55 4.15 -18.28 -20.21
N ARG A 56 3.07 -19.02 -19.97
CA ARG A 56 1.74 -18.43 -19.75
C ARG A 56 1.70 -17.65 -18.45
N LYS A 57 0.90 -16.58 -18.44
CA LYS A 57 0.57 -15.81 -17.26
C LYS A 57 0.15 -16.71 -16.09
N HIS A 58 0.73 -16.48 -14.91
CA HIS A 58 0.38 -17.17 -13.67
C HIS A 58 -0.66 -16.39 -12.86
N PRO A 59 -1.39 -17.04 -11.93
CA PRO A 59 -2.24 -16.34 -10.97
C PRO A 59 -1.43 -15.30 -10.18
N LYS A 60 -2.01 -14.10 -9.97
CA LYS A 60 -1.38 -13.00 -9.22
C LYS A 60 -0.90 -13.42 -7.82
N GLY A 61 -1.56 -14.41 -7.20
CA GLY A 61 -1.18 -14.95 -5.90
C GLY A 61 0.24 -15.52 -5.84
N VAL A 62 0.76 -16.10 -6.94
CA VAL A 62 2.13 -16.63 -6.97
C VAL A 62 3.15 -15.51 -6.87
N ALA A 63 2.99 -14.44 -7.66
CA ALA A 63 3.90 -13.29 -7.58
C ALA A 63 3.82 -12.59 -6.23
N LYS A 64 2.63 -12.48 -5.63
CA LYS A 64 2.48 -11.93 -4.27
C LYS A 64 3.32 -12.72 -3.26
N VAL A 65 3.21 -14.05 -3.26
CA VAL A 65 4.01 -14.93 -2.40
C VAL A 65 5.51 -14.74 -2.66
N MET A 66 5.93 -14.68 -3.93
CA MET A 66 7.33 -14.45 -4.28
C MET A 66 7.85 -13.09 -3.78
N CYS A 67 7.04 -12.04 -3.89
CA CYS A 67 7.36 -10.72 -3.38
C CYS A 67 7.53 -10.71 -1.84
N LEU A 68 6.68 -11.45 -1.11
CA LEU A 68 6.84 -11.64 0.33
C LEU A 68 8.13 -12.40 0.66
N GLY A 69 8.41 -13.48 -0.08
CA GLY A 69 9.61 -14.27 0.06
C GLY A 69 10.89 -13.44 -0.14
N ILE A 70 10.97 -12.67 -1.23
CA ILE A 70 12.13 -11.81 -1.47
C ILE A 70 12.20 -10.68 -0.46
N GLY A 71 11.06 -10.11 -0.06
CA GLY A 71 11.04 -9.02 0.92
C GLY A 71 11.54 -9.43 2.30
N ARG A 72 11.39 -10.72 2.65
CA ARG A 72 11.96 -11.30 3.87
C ARG A 72 13.41 -11.77 3.70
N LEU A 73 13.71 -12.50 2.63
CA LEU A 73 15.04 -13.11 2.45
C LEU A 73 16.12 -12.12 2.03
N LEU A 74 15.79 -11.11 1.23
CA LEU A 74 16.78 -10.17 0.69
C LEU A 74 17.53 -9.40 1.79
N PRO A 75 16.86 -8.80 2.79
CA PRO A 75 17.57 -8.19 3.92
C PRO A 75 18.44 -9.19 4.71
N GLU A 76 17.97 -10.42 4.94
CA GLU A 76 18.74 -11.43 5.68
C GLU A 76 20.01 -11.84 4.91
N MET A 77 19.90 -12.06 3.60
CA MET A 77 21.04 -12.34 2.74
C MET A 77 22.05 -11.18 2.73
N MET A 78 21.58 -9.93 2.71
CA MET A 78 22.44 -8.76 2.78
C MET A 78 23.18 -8.64 4.12
N LYS A 79 22.51 -8.94 5.24
CA LYS A 79 23.15 -8.94 6.57
C LYS A 79 24.26 -9.99 6.68
N ALA A 80 24.06 -11.14 6.03
CA ALA A 80 25.00 -12.26 6.06
C ALA A 80 26.18 -12.09 5.09
N ASN A 81 26.10 -11.14 4.17
CA ASN A 81 27.09 -10.94 3.12
C ASN A 81 28.28 -10.09 3.63
N SER A 82 29.50 -10.55 3.36
CA SER A 82 30.72 -9.75 3.55
C SER A 82 31.04 -8.99 2.27
N ALA A 83 31.34 -7.69 2.37
CA ALA A 83 31.49 -6.72 1.27
C ALA A 83 32.42 -7.10 0.09
N ASP A 84 33.25 -8.14 0.20
CA ASP A 84 34.30 -8.50 -0.78
C ASP A 84 33.91 -9.57 -1.83
N ALA A 85 32.67 -10.07 -1.84
CA ALA A 85 32.25 -11.04 -2.86
C ALA A 85 32.09 -10.34 -4.24
N GLY A 86 32.86 -10.73 -5.25
CA GLY A 86 32.70 -10.16 -6.61
C GLY A 86 31.28 -10.35 -7.19
N ILE A 87 30.85 -9.45 -8.07
CA ILE A 87 29.60 -9.58 -8.84
C ILE A 87 29.85 -10.56 -9.99
N SER A 88 29.12 -11.68 -10.00
CA SER A 88 29.15 -12.67 -11.08
C SER A 88 27.75 -12.91 -11.65
N LEU A 89 27.67 -13.50 -12.84
CA LEU A 89 26.41 -13.79 -13.50
C LEU A 89 25.51 -14.69 -12.63
N PRO A 90 24.18 -14.53 -12.69
CA PRO A 90 23.25 -15.45 -12.04
C PRO A 90 23.52 -16.90 -12.44
N ALA A 91 23.15 -17.81 -11.56
CA ALA A 91 23.62 -19.19 -11.60
C ALA A 91 22.97 -20.09 -12.66
N ALA A 92 23.37 -21.35 -12.69
CA ALA A 92 22.80 -22.37 -13.57
C ALA A 92 21.34 -22.70 -13.22
N GLU A 93 20.65 -23.39 -14.13
CA GLU A 93 19.21 -23.72 -14.01
C GLU A 93 18.80 -24.37 -12.67
N VAL A 94 19.66 -25.25 -12.14
CA VAL A 94 19.45 -25.93 -10.86
C VAL A 94 19.36 -24.94 -9.70
N GLU A 95 20.13 -23.85 -9.74
CA GLU A 95 20.11 -22.83 -8.69
C GLU A 95 18.85 -21.95 -8.78
N PHE A 96 18.30 -21.70 -9.97
CA PHE A 96 17.02 -20.97 -10.11
C PHE A 96 15.86 -21.70 -9.44
N GLN A 97 15.78 -23.03 -9.57
CA GLN A 97 14.71 -23.79 -8.92
C GLN A 97 14.87 -23.84 -7.40
N ALA A 98 16.10 -23.94 -6.91
CA ALA A 98 16.38 -23.86 -5.48
C ALA A 98 15.97 -22.49 -4.92
N VAL A 99 16.40 -21.40 -5.56
CA VAL A 99 16.03 -20.02 -5.18
C VAL A 99 14.51 -19.81 -5.25
N ARG A 100 13.86 -20.28 -6.32
CA ARG A 100 12.41 -20.21 -6.46
C ARG A 100 11.69 -20.92 -5.31
N THR A 101 12.18 -22.10 -4.92
CA THR A 101 11.62 -22.85 -3.80
C THR A 101 11.78 -22.07 -2.51
N SER A 102 12.98 -21.58 -2.20
CA SER A 102 13.22 -20.76 -0.99
C SER A 102 12.35 -19.50 -0.92
N LEU A 103 12.17 -18.79 -2.04
CA LEU A 103 11.30 -17.62 -2.13
C LEU A 103 9.82 -18.00 -1.90
N MET A 104 9.34 -19.07 -2.54
CA MET A 104 7.96 -19.54 -2.38
C MET A 104 7.68 -20.00 -0.95
N GLU A 105 8.54 -20.84 -0.38
CA GLU A 105 8.38 -21.38 0.98
C GLU A 105 8.41 -20.26 2.01
N THR A 106 9.39 -19.36 1.92
CA THR A 106 9.49 -18.22 2.86
C THR A 106 8.29 -17.29 2.73
N GLY A 107 7.85 -17.00 1.49
CA GLY A 107 6.68 -16.17 1.25
C GLY A 107 5.38 -16.79 1.78
N GLN A 108 5.21 -18.10 1.61
CA GLN A 108 4.04 -18.83 2.13
C GLN A 108 4.06 -18.92 3.65
N LEU A 109 5.21 -19.21 4.26
CA LEU A 109 5.36 -19.26 5.71
C LEU A 109 5.08 -17.88 6.33
N LEU A 110 5.53 -16.80 5.70
CA LEU A 110 5.21 -15.45 6.14
C LEU A 110 3.71 -15.14 6.00
N ASP A 111 3.03 -15.68 4.98
CA ASP A 111 1.58 -15.53 4.84
C ASP A 111 0.79 -16.28 5.89
N LEU A 112 1.15 -17.54 6.12
CA LEU A 112 0.52 -18.39 7.13
C LEU A 112 0.82 -17.92 8.55
N LYS A 113 2.03 -17.42 8.81
CA LYS A 113 2.40 -16.83 10.11
C LYS A 113 1.55 -15.62 10.42
N THR A 114 1.43 -14.65 9.50
CA THR A 114 0.54 -13.50 9.69
C THR A 114 -0.91 -13.94 9.89
N LEU A 115 -1.37 -14.99 9.21
CA LEU A 115 -2.70 -15.53 9.43
C LEU A 115 -2.85 -16.13 10.84
N ALA A 116 -1.85 -16.87 11.34
CA ALA A 116 -1.86 -17.44 12.68
C ALA A 116 -1.72 -16.37 13.79
N GLU A 117 -0.98 -15.28 13.56
CA GLU A 117 -0.94 -14.10 14.43
C GLU A 117 -2.33 -13.48 14.62
N ALA A 118 -3.22 -13.64 13.66
CA ALA A 118 -4.59 -13.14 13.72
C ALA A 118 -5.47 -13.85 14.77
N GLU A 119 -4.98 -14.92 15.39
CA GLU A 119 -5.63 -15.60 16.52
C GLU A 119 -5.70 -14.69 17.76
N GLU A 120 -4.65 -13.92 18.04
CA GLU A 120 -4.61 -12.95 19.15
C GLU A 120 -5.77 -11.93 19.05
N TYR A 121 -6.21 -11.67 17.82
CA TYR A 121 -7.26 -10.71 17.49
C TYR A 121 -8.60 -11.35 17.17
N LYS A 122 -8.77 -12.65 17.48
CA LYS A 122 -10.01 -13.42 17.30
C LYS A 122 -10.51 -13.45 15.85
N LEU A 123 -9.61 -13.34 14.88
CA LEU A 123 -9.94 -13.42 13.46
C LEU A 123 -9.87 -14.87 12.96
N VAL A 124 -8.97 -15.64 13.55
CA VAL A 124 -8.82 -17.08 13.32
C VAL A 124 -8.75 -17.84 14.65
N ALA A 125 -8.91 -19.15 14.58
CA ALA A 125 -8.56 -20.10 15.62
C ALA A 125 -7.51 -21.05 15.05
N CYS A 126 -6.45 -21.30 15.80
CA CYS A 126 -5.37 -22.18 15.41
C CYS A 126 -5.40 -23.47 16.23
N ARG A 127 -4.94 -24.56 15.63
CA ARG A 127 -4.80 -25.84 16.31
C ARG A 127 -3.58 -26.60 15.81
N VAL A 128 -2.81 -27.17 16.73
CA VAL A 128 -1.78 -28.15 16.39
C VAL A 128 -2.43 -29.52 16.28
N CYS A 129 -2.32 -30.14 15.11
CA CYS A 129 -2.88 -31.45 14.79
C CYS A 129 -1.81 -32.55 14.92
N GLY A 130 -0.54 -32.20 14.74
CA GLY A 130 0.62 -33.05 14.93
C GLY A 130 1.93 -32.23 14.89
N PRO A 131 3.11 -32.88 14.98
CA PRO A 131 4.40 -32.19 14.96
C PRO A 131 4.62 -31.32 13.72
N ASP A 132 4.16 -31.80 12.57
CA ASP A 132 4.30 -31.14 11.26
C ASP A 132 2.93 -30.90 10.61
N GLU A 133 1.88 -30.80 11.42
CA GLU A 133 0.52 -30.56 10.94
C GLU A 133 -0.21 -29.54 11.82
N VAL A 134 -0.64 -28.44 11.22
CA VAL A 134 -1.38 -27.37 11.90
C VAL A 134 -2.63 -26.97 11.11
N GLU A 135 -3.65 -26.51 11.83
CA GLU A 135 -4.90 -26.00 11.28
C GLU A 135 -5.06 -24.52 11.64
N ILE A 136 -5.48 -23.71 10.66
CA ILE A 136 -5.87 -22.31 10.85
C ILE A 136 -7.29 -22.14 10.29
N ARG A 137 -8.23 -21.78 11.16
CA ARG A 137 -9.65 -21.64 10.82
C ARG A 137 -10.11 -20.21 11.04
N LYS A 138 -10.62 -19.55 10.00
CA LYS A 138 -11.27 -18.25 10.15
C LYS A 138 -12.50 -18.38 11.05
N VAL A 139 -12.68 -17.43 11.96
CA VAL A 139 -13.81 -17.41 12.92
C VAL A 139 -14.60 -16.10 12.90
N ALA A 140 -14.15 -15.11 12.13
CA ALA A 140 -14.82 -13.83 11.98
C ALA A 140 -15.21 -13.55 10.52
N ALA A 141 -16.31 -12.82 10.32
CA ALA A 141 -16.64 -12.27 9.03
C ALA A 141 -15.58 -11.25 8.61
N SER A 142 -15.36 -11.09 7.29
CA SER A 142 -14.36 -10.15 6.80
C SER A 142 -14.99 -8.81 6.46
N GLU A 143 -15.04 -7.89 7.42
CA GLU A 143 -15.54 -6.53 7.15
C GLU A 143 -14.57 -5.71 6.30
N GLU A 144 -13.26 -5.90 6.48
CA GLU A 144 -12.24 -5.31 5.61
C GLU A 144 -12.37 -5.79 4.16
N ALA A 145 -12.87 -7.00 3.91
CA ALA A 145 -13.13 -7.44 2.53
C ALA A 145 -14.20 -6.58 1.84
N LEU A 146 -15.15 -6.00 2.60
CA LEU A 146 -16.08 -5.02 2.05
C LEU A 146 -15.38 -3.69 1.76
N GLU A 147 -14.48 -3.23 2.62
CA GLU A 147 -13.65 -2.03 2.36
C GLU A 147 -12.78 -2.19 1.11
N HIS A 148 -12.13 -3.34 0.96
CA HIS A 148 -11.37 -3.67 -0.23
C HIS A 148 -12.26 -3.68 -1.48
N ARG A 149 -13.45 -4.28 -1.40
CA ARG A 149 -14.41 -4.27 -2.52
C ARG A 149 -14.86 -2.86 -2.89
N ASP A 150 -15.19 -2.03 -1.89
CA ASP A 150 -15.61 -0.64 -2.12
C ASP A 150 -14.49 0.17 -2.78
N ARG A 151 -13.23 -0.02 -2.34
CA ARG A 151 -12.06 0.59 -2.95
C ARG A 151 -11.80 0.08 -4.38
N ASP A 152 -11.85 -1.23 -4.61
CA ASP A 152 -11.62 -1.82 -5.93
C ASP A 152 -12.69 -1.34 -6.92
N ALA A 153 -13.96 -1.30 -6.51
CA ALA A 153 -15.05 -0.79 -7.34
C ALA A 153 -14.87 0.70 -7.70
N LEU A 154 -14.39 1.52 -6.75
CA LEU A 154 -14.07 2.92 -7.00
C LEU A 154 -12.90 3.04 -7.99
N LEU A 155 -11.81 2.29 -7.79
CA LEU A 155 -10.65 2.31 -8.68
C LEU A 155 -11.05 1.88 -10.09
N ASP A 156 -11.86 0.83 -10.23
CA ASP A 156 -12.39 0.40 -11.52
C ASP A 156 -13.20 1.52 -12.20
N ALA A 157 -14.04 2.23 -11.45
CA ALA A 157 -14.81 3.35 -11.97
C ALA A 157 -13.90 4.51 -12.43
N GLU A 158 -12.89 4.87 -11.62
CA GLU A 158 -11.89 5.91 -11.97
C GLU A 158 -11.00 5.50 -13.15
N HIS A 159 -10.71 4.21 -13.32
CA HIS A 159 -9.99 3.68 -14.50
C HIS A 159 -10.85 3.70 -15.75
N ASN A 160 -12.14 3.38 -15.64
CA ASN A 160 -13.06 3.43 -16.77
C ASN A 160 -13.22 4.86 -17.31
N GLU A 161 -13.32 5.86 -16.41
CA GLU A 161 -13.34 7.28 -16.78
C GLU A 161 -12.05 7.72 -17.48
N ARG A 162 -10.92 7.14 -17.09
CA ARG A 162 -9.61 7.41 -17.68
C ARG A 162 -9.19 6.36 -18.72
N SER A 163 -10.13 5.58 -19.27
CA SER A 163 -9.82 4.46 -20.15
C SER A 163 -9.08 4.89 -21.42
N ASP A 164 -9.36 6.09 -21.94
CA ASP A 164 -8.63 6.65 -23.08
C ASP A 164 -7.18 7.02 -22.75
N ASN A 165 -6.91 7.46 -21.51
CA ASN A 165 -5.54 7.67 -21.05
C ASN A 165 -4.78 6.33 -21.00
N ARG A 166 -5.43 5.26 -20.53
CA ARG A 166 -4.84 3.92 -20.53
C ARG A 166 -4.51 3.45 -21.94
N LYS A 167 -5.46 3.55 -22.89
CA LYS A 167 -5.20 3.20 -24.31
C LYS A 167 -4.07 4.03 -24.90
N ARG A 168 -3.97 5.31 -24.54
CA ARG A 168 -2.87 6.18 -24.98
C ARG A 168 -1.52 5.68 -24.44
N ILE A 169 -1.46 5.29 -23.17
CA ILE A 169 -0.24 4.73 -22.55
C ILE A 169 0.17 3.43 -23.26
N ASP A 170 -0.77 2.52 -23.49
CA ASP A 170 -0.52 1.26 -24.21
C ASP A 170 0.05 1.55 -25.62
N LYS A 171 -0.55 2.51 -26.34
CA LYS A 171 -0.07 2.96 -27.64
C LYS A 171 1.34 3.54 -27.60
N LEU A 172 1.73 4.25 -26.53
CA LEU A 172 3.09 4.76 -26.38
C LEU A 172 4.11 3.63 -26.26
N PHE A 173 3.80 2.57 -25.50
CA PHE A 173 4.64 1.37 -25.43
C PHE A 173 4.77 0.69 -26.80
N GLU A 174 3.67 0.51 -27.52
CA GLU A 174 3.68 -0.07 -28.88
C GLU A 174 4.51 0.77 -29.86
N GLN A 175 4.38 2.09 -29.81
CA GLN A 175 5.15 3.00 -30.66
C GLN A 175 6.64 2.94 -30.36
N ALA A 176 7.02 2.98 -29.07
CA ALA A 176 8.41 2.84 -28.64
C ALA A 176 9.01 1.50 -29.09
N TRP A 177 8.23 0.41 -28.95
CA TRP A 177 8.57 -0.91 -29.42
C TRP A 177 8.83 -0.95 -30.94
N HIS A 178 7.86 -0.49 -31.75
CA HIS A 178 7.99 -0.50 -33.21
C HIS A 178 9.14 0.39 -33.70
N ALA A 179 9.31 1.58 -33.11
CA ALA A 179 10.40 2.48 -33.45
C ALA A 179 11.76 1.82 -33.17
N ARG A 180 11.89 1.12 -32.03
CA ARG A 180 13.11 0.39 -31.69
C ARG A 180 13.41 -0.77 -32.64
N PHE A 181 12.41 -1.55 -33.03
CA PHE A 181 12.60 -2.63 -34.00
C PHE A 181 13.01 -2.10 -35.39
N ALA A 182 12.44 -0.97 -35.81
CA ALA A 182 12.78 -0.35 -37.09
C ALA A 182 14.22 0.22 -37.11
N ALA A 183 14.66 0.84 -36.01
CA ALA A 183 15.98 1.47 -35.90
C ALA A 183 17.11 0.48 -35.54
N GLY A 184 16.78 -0.71 -35.04
CA GLY A 184 17.76 -1.65 -34.50
C GLY A 184 18.54 -1.07 -33.30
N PRO A 185 19.73 -1.61 -32.96
CA PRO A 185 20.52 -1.16 -31.82
C PRO A 185 20.92 0.32 -31.87
N ALA A 186 21.04 0.92 -33.07
CA ALA A 186 21.32 2.34 -33.22
C ALA A 186 20.20 3.24 -32.65
N GLY A 187 18.99 2.71 -32.46
CA GLY A 187 17.85 3.40 -31.87
C GLY A 187 17.72 3.25 -30.35
N ASP A 188 18.63 2.55 -29.66
CA ASP A 188 18.51 2.25 -28.22
C ASP A 188 18.28 3.51 -27.38
N SER A 189 19.02 4.60 -27.61
CA SER A 189 18.86 5.84 -26.85
C SER A 189 17.49 6.49 -27.03
N GLN A 190 16.96 6.49 -28.26
CA GLN A 190 15.64 7.05 -28.54
C GLN A 190 14.53 6.17 -27.95
N ALA A 191 14.69 4.85 -28.07
CA ALA A 191 13.77 3.87 -27.49
C ALA A 191 13.77 3.94 -25.96
N LEU A 192 14.93 4.10 -25.32
CA LEU A 192 15.05 4.31 -23.88
C LEU A 192 14.22 5.52 -23.44
N ALA A 193 14.37 6.66 -24.12
CA ALA A 193 13.60 7.86 -23.80
C ALA A 193 12.09 7.65 -24.00
N ALA A 194 11.69 6.99 -25.09
CA ALA A 194 10.28 6.73 -25.39
C ALA A 194 9.64 5.77 -24.37
N PHE A 195 10.30 4.66 -24.03
CA PHE A 195 9.83 3.74 -23.00
C PHE A 195 9.82 4.37 -21.61
N ARG A 196 10.79 5.24 -21.29
CA ARG A 196 10.83 5.97 -20.02
C ARG A 196 9.62 6.88 -19.88
N GLU A 197 9.26 7.62 -20.93
CA GLU A 197 8.06 8.46 -20.91
C GLU A 197 6.77 7.64 -20.81
N ALA A 198 6.67 6.52 -21.54
CA ALA A 198 5.53 5.61 -21.42
C ALA A 198 5.41 5.03 -20.00
N GLY A 199 6.54 4.61 -19.41
CA GLY A 199 6.62 4.12 -18.03
C GLY A 199 6.27 5.18 -16.99
N ARG A 200 6.67 6.44 -17.19
CA ARG A 200 6.29 7.57 -16.34
C ARG A 200 4.78 7.74 -16.30
N GLN A 201 4.13 7.81 -17.47
CA GLN A 201 2.67 7.94 -17.56
C GLN A 201 1.94 6.73 -16.99
N TYR A 202 2.47 5.53 -17.18
CA TYR A 202 1.93 4.31 -16.56
C TYR A 202 1.93 4.42 -15.03
N LEU A 203 3.08 4.76 -14.44
CA LEU A 203 3.22 4.87 -12.97
C LEU A 203 2.31 5.96 -12.40
N GLU A 204 2.22 7.12 -13.07
CA GLU A 204 1.32 8.20 -12.65
C GLU A 204 -0.16 7.81 -12.75
N PHE A 205 -0.54 7.06 -13.79
CA PHE A 205 -1.91 6.57 -13.96
C PHE A 205 -2.34 5.67 -12.80
N PHE A 206 -1.46 4.73 -12.41
CA PHE A 206 -1.72 3.74 -11.38
C PHE A 206 -1.35 4.18 -9.96
N ALA A 207 -0.79 5.38 -9.76
CA ALA A 207 -0.37 5.86 -8.45
C ALA A 207 -1.51 5.84 -7.42
N SER A 208 -2.74 6.17 -7.84
CA SER A 208 -3.94 6.17 -6.98
C SER A 208 -4.34 4.78 -6.46
N GLU A 209 -3.83 3.70 -7.07
CA GLU A 209 -4.06 2.35 -6.58
C GLU A 209 -3.29 2.07 -5.28
N TYR A 210 -2.26 2.86 -4.95
CA TYR A 210 -1.39 2.63 -3.79
C TYR A 210 -1.72 3.63 -2.68
N ALA A 211 -2.12 3.13 -1.50
CA ALA A 211 -2.45 4.00 -0.37
C ALA A 211 -1.20 4.77 0.11
N GLU A 212 -0.02 4.20 -0.09
CA GLU A 212 1.28 4.77 0.22
C GLU A 212 1.64 5.95 -0.70
N ALA A 213 1.05 6.05 -1.90
CA ALA A 213 1.21 7.23 -2.77
C ALA A 213 0.49 8.48 -2.21
N ASP A 214 -0.35 8.27 -1.20
CA ASP A 214 -1.18 9.26 -0.53
C ASP A 214 -1.01 9.16 1.00
N ALA A 215 0.13 8.61 1.45
CA ALA A 215 0.47 8.53 2.86
C ALA A 215 0.67 9.92 3.50
N PHE A 216 1.03 10.93 2.71
CA PHE A 216 1.26 12.30 3.14
C PHE A 216 0.77 13.28 2.07
N ALA A 217 0.55 14.53 2.47
CA ALA A 217 0.20 15.60 1.54
C ALA A 217 1.33 15.89 0.57
N ASP A 218 1.00 16.24 -0.66
CA ASP A 218 2.00 16.55 -1.69
C ASP A 218 2.93 17.72 -1.29
N GLY A 219 2.37 18.71 -0.58
CA GLY A 219 3.10 19.86 -0.06
C GLY A 219 3.88 19.59 1.22
N THR A 220 3.67 18.46 1.90
CA THR A 220 4.35 18.17 3.17
C THR A 220 5.84 18.01 2.96
N GLU A 221 6.63 18.84 3.65
CA GLU A 221 8.08 18.70 3.73
C GLU A 221 8.47 17.52 4.62
N ILE A 222 9.25 16.59 4.08
CA ILE A 222 9.79 15.42 4.78
C ILE A 222 11.29 15.37 4.54
N GLY A 223 12.07 15.78 5.54
CA GLY A 223 13.51 15.96 5.36
C GLY A 223 13.80 17.12 4.39
N PRO A 224 14.62 16.91 3.34
CA PRO A 224 15.02 17.97 2.41
C PRO A 224 14.04 18.20 1.24
N LEU A 225 12.97 17.40 1.11
CA LEU A 225 12.08 17.43 -0.05
C LEU A 225 10.61 17.38 0.39
N THR A 226 9.71 17.86 -0.46
CA THR A 226 8.27 17.62 -0.29
C THR A 226 7.90 16.19 -0.69
N PHE A 227 6.75 15.70 -0.22
CA PHE A 227 6.31 14.36 -0.59
C PHE A 227 6.03 14.21 -2.09
N ALA A 228 5.52 15.24 -2.76
CA ALA A 228 5.39 15.26 -4.22
C ALA A 228 6.74 15.03 -4.92
N GLN A 229 7.81 15.67 -4.42
CA GLN A 229 9.17 15.51 -4.97
C GLN A 229 9.70 14.09 -4.72
N TRP A 230 9.46 13.52 -3.53
CA TRP A 230 9.79 12.11 -3.25
C TRP A 230 9.08 11.15 -4.21
N LYS A 231 7.78 11.37 -4.47
CA LYS A 231 7.02 10.56 -5.45
C LYS A 231 7.57 10.71 -6.85
N GLN A 232 7.93 11.92 -7.26
CA GLN A 232 8.54 12.18 -8.57
C GLN A 232 9.85 11.39 -8.72
N ILE A 233 10.70 11.34 -7.70
CA ILE A 233 11.93 10.55 -7.73
C ILE A 233 11.64 9.06 -7.91
N VAL A 234 10.66 8.51 -7.16
CA VAL A 234 10.23 7.10 -7.32
C VAL A 234 9.78 6.82 -8.75
N VAL A 235 8.97 7.73 -9.32
CA VAL A 235 8.50 7.62 -10.71
C VAL A 235 9.66 7.68 -11.70
N ASN A 236 10.62 8.59 -11.51
CA ASN A 236 11.80 8.72 -12.38
C ASN A 236 12.66 7.45 -12.37
N VAL A 237 12.92 6.88 -11.18
CA VAL A 237 13.69 5.65 -11.02
C VAL A 237 12.96 4.46 -11.66
N CYS A 238 11.68 4.29 -11.32
CA CYS A 238 10.90 3.16 -11.81
C CYS A 238 10.68 3.24 -13.33
N SER A 239 10.46 4.43 -13.89
CA SER A 239 10.31 4.63 -15.34
C SER A 239 11.60 4.34 -16.12
N LEU A 240 12.76 4.72 -15.60
CA LEU A 240 14.05 4.34 -16.18
C LEU A 240 14.24 2.81 -16.12
N ALA A 241 13.92 2.19 -14.99
CA ALA A 241 13.98 0.74 -14.82
C ALA A 241 13.03 0.01 -15.80
N PHE A 242 11.81 0.53 -16.01
CA PHE A 242 10.87 0.08 -17.04
C PHE A 242 11.52 0.13 -18.43
N ALA A 243 12.11 1.27 -18.79
CA ALA A 243 12.71 1.45 -20.10
C ALA A 243 13.86 0.48 -20.38
N LYS A 244 14.78 0.33 -19.43
CA LYS A 244 15.91 -0.61 -19.55
C LYS A 244 15.42 -2.06 -19.59
N ALA A 245 14.38 -2.39 -18.82
CA ALA A 245 13.77 -3.72 -18.84
C ALA A 245 13.16 -4.08 -20.21
N TRP A 246 12.51 -3.13 -20.88
CA TRP A 246 11.99 -3.33 -22.24
C TRP A 246 13.10 -3.51 -23.27
N LEU A 247 14.19 -2.73 -23.18
CA LEU A 247 15.35 -2.91 -24.07
C LEU A 247 16.05 -4.25 -23.87
N GLU A 248 16.14 -4.72 -22.62
CA GLU A 248 16.64 -6.06 -22.29
C GLU A 248 15.81 -7.16 -22.98
N GLU A 249 14.48 -7.04 -22.95
CA GLU A 249 13.58 -8.00 -23.60
C GLU A 249 13.74 -8.00 -25.12
N ILE A 250 13.81 -6.83 -25.75
CA ILE A 250 14.03 -6.70 -27.19
C ILE A 250 15.36 -7.35 -27.58
N THR A 251 16.41 -7.08 -26.81
CA THR A 251 17.74 -7.67 -27.02
C THR A 251 17.70 -9.19 -26.92
N LEU A 252 17.00 -9.74 -25.92
CA LEU A 252 16.81 -11.19 -25.79
C LEU A 252 16.05 -11.78 -26.98
N MET A 253 15.02 -11.09 -27.50
CA MET A 253 14.27 -11.54 -28.67
C MET A 253 15.14 -11.55 -29.93
N GLU A 254 15.91 -10.50 -30.18
CA GLU A 254 16.85 -10.40 -31.30
C GLU A 254 17.90 -11.53 -31.26
N GLN A 255 18.38 -11.88 -30.06
CA GLN A 255 19.31 -12.98 -29.82
C GLN A 255 18.65 -14.37 -29.85
N ARG A 256 17.32 -14.46 -30.03
CA ARG A 256 16.54 -15.71 -29.92
C ARG A 256 16.72 -16.40 -28.55
N ARG A 257 16.96 -15.60 -27.51
CA ARG A 257 17.14 -16.01 -26.11
C ARG A 257 15.97 -15.58 -25.22
N PHE A 258 14.89 -15.06 -25.78
CA PHE A 258 13.69 -14.71 -25.02
C PHE A 258 12.89 -15.95 -24.60
N ASN A 259 13.43 -16.65 -23.61
CA ASN A 259 12.88 -17.83 -22.94
C ASN A 259 13.26 -17.75 -21.43
N PRO A 260 12.73 -18.62 -20.55
CA PRO A 260 12.95 -18.49 -19.12
C PRO A 260 14.43 -18.52 -18.74
N LEU A 261 15.20 -19.46 -19.31
CA LEU A 261 16.64 -19.58 -19.04
C LEU A 261 17.41 -18.36 -19.52
N GLY A 262 17.10 -17.85 -20.71
CA GLY A 262 17.74 -16.66 -21.25
C GLY A 262 17.46 -15.41 -20.42
N PHE A 263 16.26 -15.26 -19.88
CA PHE A 263 15.95 -14.17 -18.95
C PHE A 263 16.64 -14.32 -17.59
N LEU A 264 16.56 -15.51 -16.98
CA LEU A 264 17.07 -15.76 -15.63
C LEU A 264 18.60 -15.68 -15.55
N THR A 265 19.31 -15.91 -16.66
CA THR A 265 20.78 -15.80 -16.73
C THR A 265 21.31 -14.39 -16.92
N LEU A 266 20.45 -13.38 -17.08
CA LEU A 266 20.86 -11.98 -17.17
C LEU A 266 21.04 -11.35 -15.79
N ILE A 267 22.03 -10.48 -15.67
CA ILE A 267 22.16 -9.62 -14.49
C ILE A 267 20.89 -8.74 -14.39
N PRO A 268 20.33 -8.54 -13.18
CA PRO A 268 19.28 -7.54 -12.95
C PRO A 268 19.61 -6.18 -13.55
N THR A 269 18.57 -5.39 -13.88
CA THR A 269 18.73 -4.07 -14.47
C THR A 269 19.63 -3.19 -13.60
N GLN A 270 20.85 -2.92 -14.05
CA GLN A 270 21.80 -2.07 -13.34
C GLN A 270 21.56 -0.59 -13.68
N ILE A 271 21.64 0.29 -12.69
CA ILE A 271 21.53 1.74 -12.81
C ILE A 271 22.88 2.35 -12.42
N SER A 272 23.45 3.17 -13.29
CA SER A 272 24.70 3.89 -13.03
C SER A 272 24.49 5.07 -12.08
N ASP A 273 25.57 5.54 -11.46
CA ASP A 273 25.53 6.73 -10.59
C ASP A 273 25.02 7.98 -11.36
N ALA A 274 25.43 8.13 -12.63
CA ALA A 274 24.97 9.23 -13.48
C ALA A 274 23.45 9.16 -13.74
N GLU A 275 22.91 7.96 -14.01
CA GLU A 275 21.47 7.75 -14.17
C GLU A 275 20.70 7.98 -12.86
N LEU A 276 21.26 7.58 -11.71
CA LEU A 276 20.67 7.86 -10.40
C LEU A 276 20.61 9.37 -10.14
N ARG A 277 21.69 10.10 -10.42
CA ARG A 277 21.73 11.56 -10.29
C ARG A 277 20.67 12.23 -11.16
N GLU A 278 20.52 11.77 -12.40
CA GLU A 278 19.47 12.26 -13.29
C GLU A 278 18.06 11.98 -12.71
N CYS A 279 17.83 10.78 -12.19
CA CYS A 279 16.53 10.41 -11.61
C CYS A 279 16.20 11.18 -10.32
N PHE A 280 17.22 11.49 -9.52
CA PHE A 280 17.10 12.18 -8.23
C PHE A 280 17.01 13.70 -8.39
N ARG A 281 17.23 14.22 -9.59
CA ARG A 281 17.13 15.65 -9.87
C ARG A 281 15.68 16.12 -9.75
N VAL A 282 15.48 17.12 -8.90
CA VAL A 282 14.18 17.76 -8.68
C VAL A 282 14.22 19.18 -9.26
N PRO A 283 13.28 19.58 -10.14
CA PRO A 283 13.22 20.94 -10.67
C PRO A 283 13.16 21.99 -9.55
N GLY A 284 14.02 23.01 -9.64
CA GLY A 284 14.08 24.10 -8.65
C GLY A 284 14.88 23.78 -7.38
N VAL A 285 15.35 22.54 -7.20
CA VAL A 285 16.22 22.15 -6.08
C VAL A 285 17.66 22.02 -6.58
N PRO A 286 18.63 22.80 -6.06
CA PRO A 286 20.03 22.69 -6.47
C PRO A 286 20.59 21.30 -6.19
N GLU A 287 21.36 20.76 -7.14
CA GLU A 287 22.07 19.49 -6.93
C GLU A 287 23.16 19.68 -5.85
N GLN A 288 23.06 18.88 -4.79
CA GLN A 288 24.03 18.87 -3.69
C GLN A 288 24.42 17.41 -3.39
N PRO A 289 25.72 17.10 -3.17
CA PRO A 289 26.15 15.74 -2.83
C PRO A 289 25.42 15.17 -1.60
N GLU A 290 25.17 15.99 -0.58
CA GLU A 290 24.46 15.56 0.63
C GLU A 290 22.99 15.20 0.35
N LEU A 291 22.31 15.93 -0.54
CA LEU A 291 20.95 15.61 -0.95
C LEU A 291 20.89 14.26 -1.66
N PHE A 292 21.84 14.01 -2.57
CA PHE A 292 21.95 12.74 -3.28
C PHE A 292 22.05 11.56 -2.31
N GLU A 293 22.93 11.64 -1.30
CA GLU A 293 23.08 10.58 -0.29
C GLU A 293 21.83 10.41 0.58
N LYS A 294 21.16 11.51 0.97
CA LYS A 294 19.89 11.45 1.70
C LYS A 294 18.79 10.76 0.90
N VAL A 295 18.67 11.06 -0.39
CA VAL A 295 17.70 10.41 -1.29
C VAL A 295 18.05 8.93 -1.46
N LYS A 296 19.32 8.62 -1.69
CA LYS A 296 19.82 7.24 -1.82
C LYS A 296 19.48 6.40 -0.58
N ALA A 297 19.71 6.93 0.62
CA ALA A 297 19.40 6.25 1.88
C ALA A 297 17.90 5.92 2.08
N CYS A 298 17.00 6.65 1.40
CA CYS A 298 15.55 6.44 1.47
C CYS A 298 15.02 5.44 0.42
N LEU A 299 15.76 5.19 -0.66
CA LEU A 299 15.27 4.41 -1.82
C LEU A 299 16.04 3.12 -2.08
N VAL A 300 17.30 3.05 -1.64
CA VAL A 300 18.19 1.91 -1.88
C VAL A 300 18.21 1.00 -0.66
N LEU A 301 17.92 -0.29 -0.85
CA LEU A 301 18.23 -1.32 0.14
C LEU A 301 19.69 -1.76 -0.05
N GLY A 302 20.49 -1.64 1.00
CA GLY A 302 21.89 -2.06 1.05
C GLY A 302 22.24 -2.64 2.41
N GLU A 303 23.49 -3.03 2.62
CA GLU A 303 23.94 -3.70 3.84
C GLU A 303 23.60 -2.92 5.11
N GLU A 304 23.80 -1.60 5.10
CA GLU A 304 23.58 -0.75 6.28
C GLU A 304 22.13 -0.76 6.75
N ASN A 305 21.17 -0.65 5.83
CA ASN A 305 19.75 -0.55 6.18
C ASN A 305 19.01 -1.88 6.13
N ALA A 306 19.61 -2.94 5.57
CA ALA A 306 19.12 -4.31 5.68
C ALA A 306 18.92 -4.75 7.14
N LYS A 307 19.69 -4.17 8.08
CA LYS A 307 19.62 -4.42 9.54
C LYS A 307 18.30 -3.98 10.20
N LEU A 308 17.48 -3.21 9.51
CA LEU A 308 16.23 -2.69 10.06
C LEU A 308 15.11 -3.74 10.03
N ASP A 309 14.16 -3.61 10.94
CA ASP A 309 12.96 -4.42 10.95
C ASP A 309 11.89 -3.84 10.00
N TYR A 310 11.58 -4.54 8.91
CA TYR A 310 10.59 -4.14 7.91
C TYR A 310 9.19 -4.69 8.19
N GLY A 311 8.99 -5.38 9.32
CA GLY A 311 7.70 -5.95 9.69
C GLY A 311 7.26 -7.11 8.79
N PRO A 312 5.98 -7.51 8.86
CA PRO A 312 5.44 -8.70 8.19
C PRO A 312 5.32 -8.55 6.66
N ASP A 313 5.41 -7.33 6.12
CA ASP A 313 5.43 -7.08 4.68
C ASP A 313 6.83 -7.26 4.06
N GLY A 314 7.88 -7.26 4.89
CA GLY A 314 9.27 -7.29 4.44
C GLY A 314 9.68 -6.03 3.67
N ALA A 315 10.91 -6.00 3.19
CA ALA A 315 11.43 -4.91 2.37
C ALA A 315 11.16 -5.17 0.88
N ILE A 316 10.33 -4.36 0.22
CA ILE A 316 10.16 -4.43 -1.24
C ILE A 316 10.80 -3.19 -1.89
N PRO A 317 12.14 -3.14 -2.02
CA PRO A 317 12.84 -1.94 -2.46
C PRO A 317 12.75 -1.69 -3.97
N CYS A 318 12.73 -0.41 -4.34
CA CYS A 318 12.87 0.03 -5.74
C CYS A 318 14.31 -0.09 -6.25
N LEU A 319 15.30 -0.01 -5.36
CA LEU A 319 16.71 -0.11 -5.67
C LEU A 319 17.43 -1.01 -4.68
N VAL A 320 18.37 -1.80 -5.16
CA VAL A 320 19.18 -2.73 -4.37
C VAL A 320 20.65 -2.47 -4.66
N SER A 321 21.46 -2.18 -3.64
CA SER A 321 22.92 -2.03 -3.79
C SER A 321 23.65 -3.29 -3.37
N LEU A 322 24.61 -3.73 -4.19
CA LEU A 322 25.61 -4.75 -3.86
C LEU A 322 27.00 -4.21 -4.21
N GLY A 323 27.79 -3.89 -3.19
CA GLY A 323 29.01 -3.09 -3.37
C GLY A 323 28.68 -1.74 -4.02
N ASP A 324 29.43 -1.37 -5.05
CA ASP A 324 29.23 -0.12 -5.81
C ASP A 324 28.11 -0.20 -6.86
N ALA A 325 27.59 -1.41 -7.14
CA ALA A 325 26.54 -1.59 -8.14
C ALA A 325 25.16 -1.39 -7.54
N VAL A 326 24.29 -0.68 -8.27
CA VAL A 326 22.87 -0.49 -7.92
C VAL A 326 22.00 -1.15 -8.98
N PHE A 327 21.06 -1.97 -8.54
CA PHE A 327 20.10 -2.69 -9.37
C PHE A 327 18.70 -2.15 -9.12
N ALA A 328 17.87 -2.14 -10.16
CA ALA A 328 16.46 -1.76 -10.10
C ALA A 328 15.58 -3.00 -10.39
N PRO A 329 15.13 -3.71 -9.34
CA PRO A 329 14.30 -4.89 -9.52
C PRO A 329 13.00 -4.58 -10.27
N ARG A 330 12.53 -5.52 -11.08
CA ARG A 330 11.25 -5.42 -11.79
C ARG A 330 10.05 -5.69 -10.89
N TYR A 331 10.20 -6.54 -9.86
CA TYR A 331 9.08 -6.87 -8.97
C TYR A 331 8.52 -5.68 -8.19
N SER A 332 9.36 -4.70 -7.83
CA SER A 332 8.93 -3.52 -7.05
C SER A 332 8.15 -2.52 -7.89
N ARG A 333 8.53 -2.33 -9.15
CA ARG A 333 7.79 -1.45 -10.11
C ARG A 333 6.47 -2.03 -10.61
N LEU A 334 6.30 -3.36 -10.54
CA LEU A 334 5.06 -4.05 -10.92
C LEU A 334 4.09 -4.25 -9.74
N GLY A 335 4.55 -3.96 -8.52
CA GLY A 335 3.76 -3.89 -7.29
C GLY A 335 3.64 -2.44 -6.81
N ASN A 336 3.75 -2.20 -5.51
CA ASN A 336 3.67 -0.87 -4.91
C ASN A 336 5.06 -0.22 -4.79
N PRO A 337 5.40 0.78 -5.63
CA PRO A 337 6.73 1.40 -5.61
C PRO A 337 6.91 2.41 -4.46
N TYR A 338 5.84 2.78 -3.74
CA TYR A 338 5.88 3.78 -2.68
C TYR A 338 6.06 3.16 -1.28
N MET A 339 5.74 1.88 -1.12
CA MET A 339 5.75 1.21 0.18
C MET A 339 7.10 1.31 0.89
N PHE A 340 8.18 0.96 0.20
CA PHE A 340 9.53 1.06 0.76
C PHE A 340 9.90 2.51 1.10
N LEU A 341 9.61 3.47 0.21
CA LEU A 341 9.88 4.89 0.44
C LEU A 341 9.19 5.37 1.73
N VAL A 342 7.88 5.15 1.88
CA VAL A 342 7.11 5.64 3.03
C VAL A 342 7.62 5.05 4.34
N GLN A 343 7.94 3.76 4.36
CA GLN A 343 8.54 3.11 5.53
C GLN A 343 9.91 3.72 5.88
N ARG A 344 10.72 4.04 4.88
CA ARG A 344 12.05 4.66 5.07
C ARG A 344 11.94 6.10 5.55
N LEU A 345 11.06 6.90 4.95
CA LEU A 345 10.81 8.28 5.38
C LEU A 345 10.35 8.34 6.84
N ALA A 346 9.41 7.47 7.24
CA ALA A 346 8.90 7.42 8.61
C ALA A 346 10.00 7.07 9.64
N LYS A 347 10.96 6.21 9.27
CA LYS A 347 12.07 5.82 10.14
C LYS A 347 13.14 6.91 10.22
N ILE A 348 13.61 7.40 9.07
CA ILE A 348 14.71 8.38 8.99
C ILE A 348 14.27 9.73 9.57
N TYR A 349 13.05 10.17 9.27
CA TYR A 349 12.52 11.47 9.70
C TYR A 349 11.49 11.34 10.83
N SER A 350 11.65 10.32 11.69
CA SER A 350 10.72 10.02 12.80
C SER A 350 10.41 11.22 13.69
N PHE A 351 11.39 12.08 13.97
CA PHE A 351 11.20 13.30 14.75
C PHE A 351 10.23 14.31 14.11
N GLN A 352 10.15 14.35 12.77
CA GLN A 352 9.26 15.26 12.03
C GLN A 352 7.83 14.72 11.92
N MET A 353 7.61 13.42 12.18
CA MET A 353 6.32 12.76 11.91
C MET A 353 5.16 13.42 12.66
N ARG A 354 5.38 13.94 13.88
CA ARG A 354 4.31 14.63 14.63
C ARG A 354 3.78 15.87 13.88
N ARG A 355 4.67 16.68 13.30
CA ARG A 355 4.29 17.85 12.50
C ARG A 355 3.56 17.42 11.23
N ILE A 356 4.13 16.46 10.51
CA ILE A 356 3.60 15.94 9.25
C ILE A 356 2.17 15.40 9.43
N LEU A 357 1.90 14.73 10.55
CA LEU A 357 0.57 14.21 10.85
C LEU A 357 -0.49 15.31 11.05
N ALA A 358 -0.09 16.53 11.45
CA ALA A 358 -1.02 17.64 11.67
C ALA A 358 -1.46 18.31 10.35
N GLU A 359 -0.66 18.25 9.30
CA GLU A 359 -0.96 18.87 7.99
C GLU A 359 -2.06 18.11 7.21
N ARG A 360 -2.19 16.80 7.48
CA ARG A 360 -3.13 15.88 6.84
C ARG A 360 -4.59 16.35 6.95
N GLU A 361 -4.98 16.92 8.08
CA GLU A 361 -6.38 17.27 8.33
C GLU A 361 -6.88 18.35 7.36
N SER A 362 -6.09 19.40 7.15
CA SER A 362 -6.44 20.51 6.25
C SER A 362 -6.59 20.03 4.80
N GLU A 363 -5.69 19.18 4.33
CA GLU A 363 -5.78 18.63 2.97
C GLU A 363 -7.03 17.74 2.83
N PHE A 364 -7.36 16.95 3.85
CA PHE A 364 -8.55 16.12 3.80
C PHE A 364 -9.83 16.96 3.78
N GLN A 365 -9.85 18.09 4.50
CA GLN A 365 -10.94 19.07 4.43
C GLN A 365 -11.09 19.63 3.01
N ASP A 366 -9.99 20.03 2.37
CA ASP A 366 -10.00 20.58 1.00
C ASP A 366 -10.50 19.56 -0.04
N GLU A 367 -10.15 18.29 0.12
CA GLU A 367 -10.64 17.22 -0.75
C GLU A 367 -12.14 16.98 -0.59
N ILE A 368 -12.66 16.99 0.64
CA ILE A 368 -14.09 16.85 0.91
C ILE A 368 -14.84 18.06 0.35
N ALA A 369 -14.33 19.26 0.58
CA ALA A 369 -14.88 20.48 -0.01
C ALA A 369 -14.90 20.40 -1.54
N THR A 370 -13.86 19.79 -2.13
CA THR A 370 -13.75 19.57 -3.57
C THR A 370 -14.77 18.58 -4.11
N LEU A 371 -15.00 17.48 -3.40
CA LEU A 371 -16.04 16.52 -3.74
C LEU A 371 -17.45 17.14 -3.63
N LEU A 372 -17.65 18.05 -2.69
CA LEU A 372 -18.93 18.69 -2.36
C LEU A 372 -19.07 20.11 -2.93
N ARG A 373 -18.52 20.41 -4.12
CA ARG A 373 -18.53 21.76 -4.75
C ARG A 373 -19.86 22.25 -5.31
N SER A 374 -20.99 21.71 -4.87
CA SER A 374 -22.31 22.08 -5.40
C SER A 374 -23.00 23.16 -4.56
N ASN A 375 -23.92 23.92 -5.18
CA ASN A 375 -24.78 24.88 -4.47
C ASN A 375 -25.74 24.22 -3.46
N HIS A 376 -25.73 22.88 -3.35
CA HIS A 376 -26.48 22.15 -2.33
C HIS A 376 -25.90 22.32 -0.92
N TYR A 377 -24.64 22.77 -0.81
CA TYR A 377 -23.92 22.81 0.45
C TYR A 377 -23.60 24.24 0.93
N LEU A 378 -23.56 24.38 2.24
CA LEU A 378 -22.87 25.46 2.95
C LEU A 378 -21.80 24.85 3.84
N PHE A 379 -20.65 25.49 3.91
CA PHE A 379 -19.58 25.11 4.82
C PHE A 379 -19.59 26.07 6.00
N GLY A 380 -19.59 25.52 7.20
CA GLY A 380 -19.39 26.28 8.42
C GLY A 380 -17.91 26.59 8.65
N GLU A 381 -17.61 27.11 9.84
CA GLU A 381 -16.22 27.22 10.30
C GLU A 381 -15.55 25.84 10.37
N SER A 382 -14.25 25.79 10.09
CA SER A 382 -13.42 24.58 10.24
C SER A 382 -12.81 24.54 11.64
N ASN A 383 -12.60 23.34 12.18
CA ASN A 383 -11.95 23.11 13.49
C ASN A 383 -12.65 23.84 14.64
N VAL A 384 -13.98 23.76 14.68
CA VAL A 384 -14.84 24.45 15.66
C VAL A 384 -14.65 23.85 17.05
N LYS A 385 -14.17 24.66 18.00
CA LYS A 385 -14.01 24.23 19.40
C LYS A 385 -15.33 24.30 20.14
N LEU A 386 -15.79 23.17 20.63
CA LEU A 386 -16.94 23.07 21.51
C LEU A 386 -16.53 23.31 22.96
N LEU A 387 -17.27 24.17 23.65
CA LEU A 387 -17.02 24.51 25.04
C LEU A 387 -18.10 23.93 25.97
N LYS A 388 -17.69 23.53 27.17
CA LYS A 388 -18.56 23.23 28.30
C LYS A 388 -18.00 23.96 29.52
N GLU A 389 -18.79 24.84 30.12
CA GLU A 389 -18.36 25.62 31.31
C GLU A 389 -17.00 26.31 31.08
N GLU A 390 -16.85 26.96 29.91
CA GLU A 390 -15.63 27.65 29.45
C GLU A 390 -14.41 26.75 29.19
N GLN A 391 -14.50 25.44 29.40
CA GLN A 391 -13.46 24.47 29.05
C GLN A 391 -13.72 23.83 27.69
N ILE A 392 -12.64 23.55 26.94
CA ILE A 392 -12.74 22.84 25.67
C ILE A 392 -13.21 21.41 25.93
N LEU A 393 -14.39 21.08 25.39
CA LEU A 393 -14.98 19.75 25.44
C LEU A 393 -14.35 18.83 24.38
N THR A 394 -14.34 19.32 23.14
CA THR A 394 -13.82 18.68 21.92
C THR A 394 -13.86 19.70 20.77
N ASP A 395 -13.32 19.34 19.62
CA ASP A 395 -13.39 20.07 18.35
C ASP A 395 -14.23 19.34 17.29
N ILE A 396 -14.68 20.06 16.27
CA ILE A 396 -15.31 19.52 15.05
C ILE A 396 -14.44 19.91 13.86
N ASP A 397 -13.85 18.92 13.19
CA ASP A 397 -12.91 19.17 12.10
C ASP A 397 -13.62 19.87 10.92
N LEU A 398 -14.78 19.34 10.49
CA LEU A 398 -15.51 19.87 9.33
C LEU A 398 -17.01 19.97 9.59
N VAL A 399 -17.61 21.08 9.13
CA VAL A 399 -19.04 21.36 9.21
C VAL A 399 -19.61 21.54 7.81
N VAL A 400 -20.60 20.72 7.46
CA VAL A 400 -21.30 20.80 6.17
C VAL A 400 -22.79 20.84 6.39
N TYR A 401 -23.46 21.82 5.81
CA TYR A 401 -24.92 21.92 5.82
C TYR A 401 -25.49 21.64 4.43
N GLU A 402 -26.43 20.72 4.32
CA GLU A 402 -27.12 20.36 3.09
C GLU A 402 -28.49 21.03 3.02
N ARG A 403 -28.63 21.95 2.06
CA ARG A 403 -29.81 22.83 1.94
C ARG A 403 -31.10 22.08 1.62
N SER A 404 -31.02 21.01 0.83
CA SER A 404 -32.20 20.27 0.34
C SER A 404 -32.93 19.52 1.44
N THR A 405 -32.20 19.08 2.47
CA THR A 405 -32.71 18.29 3.60
C THR A 405 -32.75 19.06 4.91
N ASN A 406 -32.23 20.29 4.92
CA ASN A 406 -32.05 21.08 6.14
C ASN A 406 -31.26 20.29 7.20
N CYS A 407 -30.21 19.61 6.75
CA CYS A 407 -29.40 18.71 7.56
C CYS A 407 -27.98 19.26 7.74
N LEU A 408 -27.52 19.33 8.99
CA LEU A 408 -26.18 19.72 9.39
C LEU A 408 -25.35 18.48 9.73
N TYR A 409 -24.25 18.30 9.02
CA TYR A 409 -23.27 17.25 9.24
C TYR A 409 -22.09 17.82 10.03
N LEU A 410 -21.88 17.28 11.22
CA LEU A 410 -20.68 17.53 12.02
C LEU A 410 -19.75 16.34 11.80
N ILE A 411 -18.55 16.61 11.31
CA ILE A 411 -17.67 15.57 10.76
C ILE A 411 -16.35 15.57 11.53
N GLN A 412 -15.96 14.39 12.03
CA GLN A 412 -14.61 14.11 12.49
C GLN A 412 -13.85 13.38 11.39
N LEU A 413 -12.66 13.89 11.07
CA LEU A 413 -11.71 13.31 10.15
C LEU A 413 -10.65 12.49 10.90
N LYS A 414 -10.25 11.39 10.29
CA LYS A 414 -9.21 10.50 10.80
C LYS A 414 -8.32 10.01 9.67
N TRP A 415 -7.05 10.43 9.68
CA TRP A 415 -6.04 10.02 8.70
C TRP A 415 -4.99 9.12 9.34
N LEU A 416 -5.42 7.93 9.74
CA LEU A 416 -4.54 6.91 10.33
C LEU A 416 -3.53 6.39 9.29
N ALA A 417 -2.43 5.83 9.76
CA ALA A 417 -1.38 5.31 8.89
C ALA A 417 -1.87 4.10 8.08
N VAL A 418 -1.26 3.83 6.93
CA VAL A 418 -1.43 2.54 6.24
C VAL A 418 -0.89 1.42 7.13
N TYR A 419 -1.69 0.37 7.39
CA TYR A 419 -1.28 -0.74 8.25
C TYR A 419 -0.98 -2.06 7.53
N ALA A 420 -1.16 -2.13 6.21
CA ALA A 420 -0.79 -3.27 5.37
C ALA A 420 -1.02 -4.63 6.08
N ARG A 421 0.03 -5.40 6.38
CA ARG A 421 -0.08 -6.71 7.08
C ARG A 421 0.29 -6.64 8.58
N GLU A 422 0.54 -5.46 9.15
CA GLU A 422 0.85 -5.25 10.57
C GLU A 422 -0.41 -5.31 11.45
N LEU A 423 -0.77 -6.50 11.95
CA LEU A 423 -1.97 -6.70 12.77
C LEU A 423 -1.95 -5.88 14.08
N ALA A 424 -0.80 -5.77 14.75
CA ALA A 424 -0.69 -4.90 15.94
C ALA A 424 -0.99 -3.43 15.63
N ARG A 425 -0.62 -2.94 14.43
CA ARG A 425 -0.97 -1.59 13.98
C ARG A 425 -2.45 -1.49 13.65
N ARG A 426 -3.04 -2.50 12.99
CA ARG A 426 -4.49 -2.58 12.76
C ARG A 426 -5.27 -2.44 14.07
N GLU A 427 -4.88 -3.16 15.10
CA GLU A 427 -5.51 -3.09 16.42
C GLU A 427 -5.41 -1.72 17.08
N LYS A 428 -4.20 -1.15 17.08
CA LYS A 428 -3.99 0.19 17.61
C LYS A 428 -4.89 1.23 16.91
N GLN A 429 -5.12 1.07 15.61
CA GLN A 429 -6.02 1.94 14.86
C GLN A 429 -7.48 1.75 15.23
N TYR A 430 -7.93 0.50 15.40
CA TYR A 430 -9.26 0.23 15.91
C TYR A 430 -9.47 0.88 17.29
N ASP A 431 -8.55 0.66 18.23
CA ASP A 431 -8.62 1.24 19.57
C ASP A 431 -8.58 2.77 19.54
N GLU A 432 -7.78 3.35 18.65
CA GLU A 432 -7.73 4.80 18.47
C GLU A 432 -9.07 5.36 17.96
N LEU A 433 -9.73 4.68 17.01
CA LEU A 433 -11.06 5.07 16.53
C LEU A 433 -12.13 4.88 17.59
N LEU A 434 -12.16 3.72 18.23
CA LEU A 434 -13.14 3.40 19.27
C LEU A 434 -13.07 4.40 20.43
N ASN A 435 -11.87 4.65 20.94
CA ASN A 435 -11.70 5.50 22.12
C ASN A 435 -11.77 6.99 21.78
N LYS A 436 -11.04 7.45 20.76
CA LYS A 436 -10.98 8.89 20.45
C LYS A 436 -12.20 9.36 19.67
N ALA A 437 -12.48 8.72 18.53
CA ALA A 437 -13.62 9.12 17.71
C ALA A 437 -14.96 8.69 18.36
N GLY A 438 -15.02 7.53 19.01
CA GLY A 438 -16.23 7.13 19.75
C GLY A 438 -16.52 8.06 20.93
N GLY A 439 -15.48 8.48 21.67
CA GLY A 439 -15.60 9.50 22.71
C GLY A 439 -16.01 10.86 22.17
N TRP A 440 -15.50 11.25 20.99
CA TRP A 440 -15.95 12.45 20.27
C TRP A 440 -17.45 12.39 19.95
N VAL A 441 -17.94 11.29 19.36
CA VAL A 441 -19.37 11.12 19.02
C VAL A 441 -20.26 11.34 20.24
N GLN A 442 -19.91 10.74 21.38
CA GLN A 442 -20.68 10.88 22.62
C GLN A 442 -20.70 12.33 23.12
N LYS A 443 -19.54 13.01 23.12
CA LYS A 443 -19.42 14.40 23.55
C LYS A 443 -20.21 15.34 22.66
N VAL A 444 -20.09 15.21 21.34
CA VAL A 444 -20.79 16.07 20.37
C VAL A 444 -22.30 15.81 20.43
N ALA A 445 -22.74 14.55 20.44
CA ALA A 445 -24.16 14.22 20.55
C ALA A 445 -24.78 14.80 21.84
N SER A 446 -24.07 14.68 22.98
CA SER A 446 -24.54 15.27 24.24
C SER A 446 -24.56 16.81 24.19
N TRP A 447 -23.62 17.45 23.48
CA TRP A 447 -23.57 18.90 23.35
C TRP A 447 -24.71 19.42 22.48
N VAL A 448 -24.94 18.80 21.31
CA VAL A 448 -26.06 19.12 20.40
C VAL A 448 -27.39 19.05 21.14
N GLY A 449 -27.62 17.98 21.91
CA GLY A 449 -28.86 17.80 22.68
C GLY A 449 -29.09 18.81 23.80
N LYS A 450 -28.05 19.54 24.25
CA LYS A 450 -28.15 20.53 25.35
C LYS A 450 -28.28 21.96 24.86
N VAL A 451 -27.60 22.31 23.77
CA VAL A 451 -27.39 23.71 23.36
C VAL A 451 -28.52 24.22 22.45
N GLY A 452 -29.23 23.31 21.77
CA GLY A 452 -30.37 23.62 20.89
C GLY A 452 -29.94 24.10 19.49
N PRO A 453 -30.81 23.97 18.47
CA PRO A 453 -30.44 24.19 17.06
C PRO A 453 -29.86 25.57 16.73
N ASP A 454 -30.44 26.65 17.27
CA ASP A 454 -29.98 28.03 17.02
C ASP A 454 -28.52 28.24 17.44
N ASN A 455 -28.20 27.78 18.65
CA ASN A 455 -26.87 27.95 19.21
C ASN A 455 -25.88 27.00 18.56
N VAL A 456 -26.31 25.83 18.09
CA VAL A 456 -25.48 24.96 17.25
C VAL A 456 -25.07 25.70 15.98
N LEU A 457 -26.03 26.27 15.24
CA LEU A 457 -25.77 27.02 14.01
C LEU A 457 -24.84 28.22 14.23
N ARG A 458 -25.07 29.01 15.28
CA ARG A 458 -24.17 30.13 15.64
C ARG A 458 -22.76 29.66 15.96
N THR A 459 -22.63 28.58 16.72
CA THR A 459 -21.32 28.04 17.15
C THR A 459 -20.50 27.56 15.96
N VAL A 460 -21.15 26.99 14.94
CA VAL A 460 -20.48 26.49 13.74
C VAL A 460 -20.34 27.53 12.62
N GLY A 461 -20.65 28.80 12.90
CA GLY A 461 -20.51 29.90 11.94
C GLY A 461 -21.60 29.98 10.87
N LEU A 462 -22.76 29.36 11.08
CA LEU A 462 -23.91 29.35 10.15
C LEU A 462 -25.14 30.07 10.71
N GLY A 463 -24.97 30.88 11.76
CA GLY A 463 -26.07 31.52 12.50
C GLY A 463 -26.78 32.67 11.76
N ASP A 464 -26.10 33.29 10.80
CA ASP A 464 -26.64 34.40 9.99
C ASP A 464 -27.15 33.96 8.61
N ASP A 465 -27.05 32.67 8.30
CA ASP A 465 -27.59 32.09 7.07
C ASP A 465 -29.11 31.89 7.15
N ALA A 466 -29.79 31.89 6.01
CA ALA A 466 -31.23 31.60 5.89
C ALA A 466 -31.55 30.11 6.13
N ILE A 467 -31.12 29.56 7.27
CA ILE A 467 -31.36 28.19 7.73
C ILE A 467 -32.51 28.23 8.72
N ASP A 468 -33.48 27.31 8.58
CA ASP A 468 -34.62 27.19 9.50
C ASP A 468 -34.23 26.27 10.69
N PRO A 469 -33.97 26.82 11.89
CA PRO A 469 -33.47 26.03 13.01
C PRO A 469 -34.51 25.05 13.55
N ALA A 470 -35.81 25.34 13.35
CA ALA A 470 -36.89 24.49 13.82
C ALA A 470 -37.01 23.18 13.02
N LYS A 471 -36.46 23.14 11.81
CA LYS A 471 -36.42 21.95 10.94
C LYS A 471 -35.05 21.28 10.93
N LEU A 472 -34.07 21.79 11.69
CA LEU A 472 -32.68 21.37 11.57
C LEU A 472 -32.49 19.93 12.07
N THR A 473 -31.98 19.07 11.20
CA THR A 473 -31.49 17.75 11.60
C THR A 473 -29.98 17.81 11.75
N VAL A 474 -29.43 17.31 12.86
CA VAL A 474 -27.97 17.23 13.06
C VAL A 474 -27.54 15.77 12.97
N ARG A 475 -26.55 15.49 12.12
CA ARG A 475 -25.98 14.16 11.89
C ARG A 475 -24.47 14.18 12.16
N LEU A 476 -23.98 13.12 12.78
CA LEU A 476 -22.56 12.96 13.10
C LEU A 476 -21.89 11.99 12.12
N LEU A 477 -20.76 12.37 11.56
CA LEU A 477 -20.00 11.53 10.63
C LEU A 477 -18.57 11.37 11.13
N VAL A 478 -18.06 10.15 11.12
CA VAL A 478 -16.64 9.87 11.28
C VAL A 478 -16.09 9.35 9.96
N LEU A 479 -15.20 10.11 9.35
CA LEU A 479 -14.62 9.81 8.05
C LEU A 479 -13.14 9.46 8.19
N ASN A 480 -12.82 8.22 7.87
CA ASN A 480 -11.46 7.70 7.84
C ASN A 480 -10.87 7.82 6.43
N ARG A 481 -9.58 8.13 6.33
CA ARG A 481 -8.90 8.13 5.01
C ARG A 481 -8.93 6.75 4.36
N TRP A 482 -8.65 5.70 5.11
CA TRP A 482 -8.35 4.38 4.55
C TRP A 482 -9.35 3.29 4.92
N TRP A 483 -9.57 3.04 6.20
CA TRP A 483 -10.42 1.95 6.68
C TRP A 483 -11.33 2.45 7.79
N ALA A 484 -12.60 2.07 7.73
CA ALA A 484 -13.58 2.30 8.78
C ALA A 484 -14.25 1.00 9.27
N ARG A 485 -13.85 -0.16 8.76
CA ARG A 485 -14.36 -1.47 9.17
C ARG A 485 -13.25 -2.37 9.67
N PHE A 486 -13.53 -3.13 10.73
CA PHE A 486 -12.56 -3.99 11.40
C PHE A 486 -13.22 -5.33 11.76
N SER A 487 -12.83 -6.42 11.09
CA SER A 487 -13.30 -7.77 11.41
C SER A 487 -13.10 -8.15 12.87
N GLY A 488 -14.01 -8.96 13.41
CA GLY A 488 -13.88 -9.51 14.76
C GLY A 488 -13.96 -8.46 15.88
N LYS A 489 -14.44 -7.25 15.56
CA LYS A 489 -14.57 -6.13 16.49
C LYS A 489 -16.03 -5.75 16.71
N GLU A 490 -16.27 -5.07 17.82
CA GLU A 490 -17.58 -4.50 18.10
C GLU A 490 -17.85 -3.31 17.17
N PRO A 491 -19.11 -3.14 16.72
CA PRO A 491 -19.51 -1.97 15.94
C PRO A 491 -19.23 -0.66 16.71
N PHE A 492 -18.91 0.38 15.96
CA PHE A 492 -18.74 1.71 16.54
C PHE A 492 -20.08 2.34 16.97
N ASN A 493 -20.01 3.47 17.67
CA ASN A 493 -21.19 4.18 18.17
C ASN A 493 -22.18 4.52 17.03
N ALA A 494 -23.38 3.95 17.09
CA ALA A 494 -24.44 4.09 16.11
C ALA A 494 -25.03 5.51 15.98
N GLN A 495 -24.74 6.42 16.90
CA GLN A 495 -25.13 7.84 16.78
C GLN A 495 -24.40 8.58 15.65
N ALA A 496 -23.33 7.99 15.11
CA ALA A 496 -22.60 8.51 13.96
C ALA A 496 -22.53 7.48 12.84
N ALA A 497 -22.48 7.95 11.59
CA ALA A 497 -22.09 7.12 10.46
C ALA A 497 -20.56 7.04 10.38
N TRP A 498 -20.03 5.85 10.07
CA TRP A 498 -18.59 5.58 10.00
C TRP A 498 -18.25 5.15 8.58
N LEU A 499 -17.36 5.89 7.91
CA LEU A 499 -17.04 5.68 6.50
C LEU A 499 -15.54 5.77 6.24
N SER A 500 -15.07 5.03 5.24
CA SER A 500 -13.79 5.29 4.58
C SER A 500 -13.97 6.31 3.46
N TRP A 501 -12.90 6.99 3.06
CA TRP A 501 -12.90 7.93 1.94
C TRP A 501 -13.30 7.26 0.63
N SER A 502 -12.80 6.04 0.38
CA SER A 502 -13.19 5.24 -0.78
C SER A 502 -14.70 4.99 -0.82
N ARG A 503 -15.29 4.59 0.32
CA ARG A 503 -16.75 4.36 0.38
C ARG A 503 -17.55 5.64 0.18
N LEU A 504 -17.11 6.75 0.76
CA LEU A 504 -17.79 8.04 0.58
C LEU A 504 -17.74 8.49 -0.90
N LYS A 505 -16.59 8.38 -1.57
CA LYS A 505 -16.46 8.67 -3.01
C LYS A 505 -17.33 7.74 -3.85
N LEU A 506 -17.36 6.44 -3.53
CA LEU A 506 -18.18 5.47 -4.26
C LEU A 506 -19.67 5.80 -4.10
N LEU A 507 -20.14 6.01 -2.88
CA LEU A 507 -21.53 6.39 -2.61
C LEU A 507 -21.92 7.69 -3.30
N ALA A 508 -21.03 8.69 -3.34
CA ALA A 508 -21.26 9.95 -4.05
C ALA A 508 -21.53 9.75 -5.55
N ARG A 509 -20.93 8.71 -6.17
CA ARG A 509 -21.18 8.31 -7.57
C ARG A 509 -22.49 7.55 -7.75
N GLU A 510 -22.99 6.91 -6.69
CA GLU A 510 -24.23 6.14 -6.67
C GLU A 510 -25.47 6.99 -6.32
N VAL A 511 -25.29 8.25 -5.91
CA VAL A 511 -26.40 9.15 -5.54
C VAL A 511 -27.39 9.29 -6.71
N PRO A 512 -28.67 8.90 -6.51
CA PRO A 512 -29.66 9.05 -7.55
C PRO A 512 -29.92 10.53 -7.87
N SER A 513 -30.15 10.85 -9.14
CA SER A 513 -30.48 12.21 -9.56
C SER A 513 -31.70 12.76 -8.80
N GLY A 514 -31.57 13.98 -8.27
CA GLY A 514 -32.62 14.63 -7.48
C GLY A 514 -32.67 14.23 -6.00
N SER A 515 -31.80 13.33 -5.55
CA SER A 515 -31.63 13.02 -4.12
C SER A 515 -30.73 14.05 -3.42
N ALA A 516 -30.81 14.09 -2.09
CA ALA A 516 -29.89 14.84 -1.25
C ALA A 516 -28.60 14.01 -1.02
N PRO A 517 -27.46 14.38 -1.64
CA PRO A 517 -26.34 13.45 -1.75
C PRO A 517 -25.74 13.03 -0.39
N LEU A 518 -25.53 13.95 0.55
CA LEU A 518 -24.96 13.60 1.85
C LEU A 518 -25.97 12.84 2.72
N ASP A 519 -27.26 13.17 2.61
CA ASP A 519 -28.31 12.44 3.33
C ASP A 519 -28.37 10.98 2.89
N TYR A 520 -28.33 10.77 1.57
CA TYR A 520 -28.25 9.44 0.96
C TYR A 520 -27.01 8.68 1.42
N ILE A 521 -25.83 9.32 1.38
CA ILE A 521 -24.56 8.71 1.83
C ILE A 521 -24.65 8.30 3.30
N TYR A 522 -25.13 9.19 4.17
CA TYR A 522 -25.27 8.93 5.60
C TYR A 522 -26.20 7.75 5.89
N LEU A 523 -27.40 7.74 5.29
CA LEU A 523 -28.37 6.67 5.48
C LEU A 523 -27.87 5.34 4.92
N SER A 524 -27.16 5.37 3.78
CA SER A 524 -26.54 4.18 3.20
C SER A 524 -25.43 3.61 4.09
N ALA A 525 -24.67 4.48 4.77
CA ALA A 525 -23.66 4.07 5.72
C ALA A 525 -24.27 3.42 6.97
N GLN A 526 -25.39 3.95 7.47
CA GLN A 526 -26.11 3.44 8.65
C GLN A 526 -26.85 2.12 8.40
N SER A 527 -27.28 1.88 7.15
CA SER A 527 -28.12 0.73 6.79
C SER A 527 -27.34 -0.48 6.27
N MET A 528 -26.01 -0.41 6.24
CA MET A 528 -25.21 -1.47 5.63
C MET A 528 -25.20 -2.73 6.51
N PRO A 529 -25.66 -3.88 6.00
CA PRO A 529 -25.67 -5.10 6.79
C PRO A 529 -24.24 -5.58 7.07
N LEU A 530 -23.99 -6.00 8.31
CA LEU A 530 -22.74 -6.65 8.66
C LEU A 530 -22.61 -7.97 7.88
N PRO A 531 -21.40 -8.31 7.40
CA PRO A 531 -21.20 -9.55 6.68
C PRO A 531 -21.49 -10.74 7.61
N VAL A 532 -22.28 -11.70 7.14
CA VAL A 532 -22.55 -12.94 7.87
C VAL A 532 -21.35 -13.88 7.69
N PHE A 533 -20.73 -14.29 8.80
CA PHE A 533 -19.69 -15.30 8.75
C PHE A 533 -20.29 -16.65 8.36
N THR A 534 -19.78 -17.24 7.27
CA THR A 534 -20.12 -18.60 6.87
C THR A 534 -18.88 -19.47 7.05
N PRO A 535 -18.88 -20.42 8.00
CA PRO A 535 -17.72 -21.26 8.24
C PRO A 535 -17.47 -22.17 7.03
N VAL A 536 -16.23 -22.15 6.55
CA VAL A 536 -15.78 -23.08 5.51
C VAL A 536 -15.44 -24.42 6.14
N THR A 537 -15.96 -25.51 5.56
CA THR A 537 -15.79 -26.88 6.07
C THR A 537 -14.68 -27.65 5.36
N THR A 538 -14.26 -27.21 4.18
CA THR A 538 -13.20 -27.86 3.39
C THR A 538 -11.92 -27.04 3.49
N PRO A 539 -10.82 -27.59 4.04
CA PRO A 539 -9.57 -26.86 4.11
C PRO A 539 -8.92 -26.73 2.74
N LYS A 540 -8.16 -25.65 2.55
CA LYS A 540 -7.13 -25.55 1.53
C LYS A 540 -5.80 -25.98 2.16
N PRO A 541 -5.24 -27.14 1.78
CA PRO A 541 -3.96 -27.59 2.31
C PRO A 541 -2.80 -26.82 1.67
N TYR A 542 -1.81 -26.46 2.49
CA TYR A 542 -0.51 -25.95 2.07
C TYR A 542 0.55 -26.92 2.57
N THR A 543 1.43 -27.38 1.69
CA THR A 543 2.55 -28.26 2.05
C THR A 543 3.85 -27.49 1.81
N ILE A 544 4.64 -27.30 2.86
CA ILE A 544 5.88 -26.53 2.86
C ILE A 544 6.95 -27.39 3.53
N ALA A 545 7.90 -27.91 2.74
CA ALA A 545 8.77 -28.99 3.16
C ALA A 545 7.97 -30.16 3.79
N ASP A 546 8.21 -30.45 5.07
CA ASP A 546 7.54 -31.45 5.89
C ASP A 546 6.25 -30.95 6.58
N LEU A 547 6.00 -29.63 6.61
CA LEU A 547 4.83 -29.04 7.27
C LEU A 547 3.59 -29.06 6.37
N THR A 548 2.47 -29.52 6.93
CA THR A 548 1.14 -29.36 6.37
C THR A 548 0.33 -28.33 7.15
N VAL A 549 -0.20 -27.32 6.47
CA VAL A 549 -1.07 -26.28 7.04
C VAL A 549 -2.44 -26.33 6.39
N ASN A 550 -3.45 -26.70 7.16
CA ASN A 550 -4.84 -26.77 6.70
C ASN A 550 -5.55 -25.44 7.00
N VAL A 551 -5.89 -24.68 5.96
CA VAL A 551 -6.52 -23.36 6.10
C VAL A 551 -8.00 -23.39 5.72
N TYR A 552 -8.87 -22.94 6.62
CA TYR A 552 -10.32 -22.83 6.40
C TYR A 552 -10.71 -21.35 6.36
N THR A 553 -10.78 -20.74 5.17
CA THR A 553 -10.98 -19.27 4.95
C THR A 553 -12.29 -18.89 4.32
#